data_AF-A0A420N0X0-F1
#
_entry.id   AF-A0A420N0X0-F1
#
_cell.length_a   1.000
_cell.length_b   1.000
_cell.length_c   1.000
_cell.angle_alpha   90.00
_cell.angle_beta   90.00
_cell.angle_gamma   90.00
#
_symmetry.space_group_name_H-M   'P 1'
#
loop_
_entity.id
_entity.type
_entity.pdbx_description
1 polymer ?
#
loop_
_entity_poly.entity_id
_entity_poly.type
_entity_poly.pdbx_seq_one_letter_code
_entity_poly.pdbx_strand_id
1 'polypeptide(L)'
;MTDYNEDLNKILKMEATRSSAISYEGHSRDDRNFPGHLLVVVSPEVIYSFDETDIIDREENSGHRIRIWVRAGARGFRIARITTGAGSVLGGGPAVPFDIGMENIVPPPPVEVPGMPTAAIAAPRTAALEIETQRAFATPPISAIASYWYNSCAGGDVQSNNCAHYLSDAFIRAGYTELNPPNPYINARCQTTARRPIRARDMWSWFQSKARVTSRTVQRNTGWWAVFQLDESVYWGGHVAVLDSNAWVYYGTGWYPAWNQYCYQW
;
A
#
# COMPACT_ATOMS: atom_id res chain seq x y z
N MET A 1 -27.46 -40.47 30.66
CA MET A 1 -28.57 -39.53 30.39
C MET A 1 -28.22 -38.09 30.79
N THR A 2 -26.94 -37.78 31.08
CA THR A 2 -26.44 -36.47 31.52
C THR A 2 -25.71 -35.69 30.40
N ASP A 3 -25.08 -36.38 29.45
CA ASP A 3 -24.34 -35.78 28.31
C ASP A 3 -25.22 -34.91 27.39
N TYR A 4 -26.42 -35.40 27.05
CA TYR A 4 -27.30 -34.71 26.10
C TYR A 4 -27.76 -33.33 26.59
N ASN A 5 -27.87 -33.13 27.91
CA ASN A 5 -28.27 -31.84 28.47
C ASN A 5 -27.12 -30.84 28.52
N GLU A 6 -25.87 -31.31 28.68
CA GLU A 6 -24.69 -30.44 28.59
C GLU A 6 -24.45 -29.99 27.14
N ASP A 7 -24.59 -30.90 26.18
CA ASP A 7 -24.48 -30.59 24.75
C ASP A 7 -25.58 -29.61 24.30
N LEU A 8 -26.83 -29.83 24.72
CA LEU A 8 -27.94 -28.93 24.37
C LEU A 8 -27.73 -27.54 24.98
N ASN A 9 -27.30 -27.44 26.24
CA ASN A 9 -27.03 -26.16 26.88
C ASN A 9 -25.84 -25.42 26.23
N LYS A 10 -24.82 -26.16 25.77
CA LYS A 10 -23.69 -25.59 25.03
C LYS A 10 -24.15 -25.03 23.68
N ILE A 11 -24.99 -25.77 22.95
CA ILE A 11 -25.58 -25.32 21.68
C ILE A 11 -26.44 -24.07 21.88
N LEU A 12 -27.33 -24.06 22.89
CA LEU A 12 -28.19 -22.91 23.18
C LEU A 12 -27.38 -21.66 23.57
N LYS A 13 -26.27 -21.82 24.30
CA LYS A 13 -25.38 -20.71 24.66
C LYS A 13 -24.59 -20.18 23.45
N MET A 14 -24.17 -21.05 22.55
CA MET A 14 -23.53 -20.66 21.29
C MET A 14 -24.50 -19.89 20.39
N GLU A 15 -25.72 -20.39 20.21
CA GLU A 15 -26.78 -19.71 19.43
C GLU A 15 -27.15 -18.35 20.02
N ALA A 16 -27.29 -18.24 21.34
CA ALA A 16 -27.52 -16.95 22.00
C ALA A 16 -26.40 -15.94 21.71
N THR A 17 -25.14 -16.39 21.71
CA THR A 17 -23.96 -15.56 21.42
C THR A 17 -23.90 -15.15 19.94
N ARG A 18 -24.31 -16.05 19.03
CA ARG A 18 -24.30 -15.84 17.57
C ARG A 18 -25.49 -15.01 17.06
N SER A 19 -26.59 -14.94 17.81
CA SER A 19 -27.86 -14.33 17.39
C SER A 19 -27.80 -12.89 16.89
N SER A 20 -26.76 -12.13 17.27
CA SER A 20 -26.53 -10.75 16.85
C SER A 20 -25.25 -10.56 16.03
N ALA A 21 -24.57 -11.65 15.66
CA ALA A 21 -23.31 -11.63 14.95
C ALA A 21 -23.49 -11.85 13.45
N ILE A 22 -22.53 -11.38 12.67
CA ILE A 22 -22.47 -11.60 11.22
C ILE A 22 -21.46 -12.72 10.98
N SER A 23 -21.88 -13.77 10.26
CA SER A 23 -21.00 -14.89 9.95
C SER A 23 -20.27 -14.69 8.62
N TYR A 24 -19.01 -15.11 8.59
CA TYR A 24 -18.18 -15.18 7.39
C TYR A 24 -17.57 -16.57 7.28
N GLU A 25 -17.59 -17.14 6.09
CA GLU A 25 -17.03 -18.46 5.83
C GLU A 25 -16.01 -18.39 4.71
N GLY A 26 -14.83 -18.98 4.93
CA GLY A 26 -13.73 -18.89 3.98
C GLY A 26 -12.48 -19.62 4.44
N HIS A 27 -11.37 -19.38 3.76
CA HIS A 27 -10.05 -19.79 4.23
C HIS A 27 -9.44 -18.70 5.11
N SER A 28 -8.74 -19.08 6.18
CA SER A 28 -8.16 -18.12 7.11
C SER A 28 -6.65 -18.16 7.20
N ARG A 29 -6.06 -17.01 7.51
CA ARG A 29 -4.65 -16.85 7.86
C ARG A 29 -4.48 -15.58 8.70
N ASP A 30 -3.45 -15.54 9.53
CA ASP A 30 -3.05 -14.31 10.23
C ASP A 30 -2.76 -13.21 9.20
N ASP A 31 -3.28 -12.00 9.45
CA ASP A 31 -2.98 -10.84 8.62
C ASP A 31 -1.57 -10.32 8.94
N ARG A 32 -0.66 -10.49 7.99
CA ARG A 32 0.72 -10.01 8.15
C ARG A 32 0.87 -8.50 8.02
N ASN A 33 -0.12 -7.80 7.49
CA ASN A 33 -0.10 -6.35 7.38
C ASN A 33 -0.69 -5.68 8.62
N PHE A 34 -1.56 -6.38 9.36
CA PHE A 34 -2.22 -5.88 10.56
C PHE A 34 -2.09 -6.90 11.71
N PRO A 35 -1.05 -6.82 12.55
CA PRO A 35 -0.88 -7.73 13.68
C PRO A 35 -2.11 -7.76 14.58
N GLY A 36 -2.56 -8.97 14.95
CA GLY A 36 -3.80 -9.17 15.72
C GLY A 36 -5.06 -9.21 14.87
N HIS A 37 -4.95 -9.22 13.54
CA HIS A 37 -6.08 -9.44 12.64
C HIS A 37 -6.03 -10.83 11.99
N LEU A 38 -7.22 -11.34 11.68
CA LEU A 38 -7.44 -12.56 10.90
C LEU A 38 -7.97 -12.20 9.51
N LEU A 39 -7.27 -12.66 8.48
CA LEU A 39 -7.78 -12.64 7.11
C LEU A 39 -8.75 -13.80 6.89
N VAL A 40 -9.90 -13.52 6.28
CA VAL A 40 -10.87 -14.50 5.83
C VAL A 40 -11.15 -14.32 4.34
N VAL A 41 -10.70 -15.28 3.54
CA VAL A 41 -10.92 -15.37 2.11
C VAL A 41 -12.25 -16.07 1.85
N VAL A 42 -13.31 -15.28 1.70
CA VAL A 42 -14.69 -15.77 1.47
C VAL A 42 -14.84 -16.24 0.02
N SER A 43 -14.20 -15.55 -0.91
CA SER A 43 -14.14 -15.93 -2.32
C SER A 43 -12.85 -15.38 -2.95
N PRO A 44 -12.53 -15.77 -4.20
CA PRO A 44 -11.40 -15.18 -4.93
C PRO A 44 -11.46 -13.66 -5.08
N GLU A 45 -12.64 -13.07 -4.90
CA GLU A 45 -12.89 -11.64 -5.10
C GLU A 45 -13.13 -10.88 -3.80
N VAL A 46 -13.28 -11.60 -2.69
CA VAL A 46 -13.72 -11.04 -1.42
C VAL A 46 -12.88 -11.61 -0.29
N ILE A 47 -11.98 -10.77 0.21
CA ILE A 47 -11.18 -11.04 1.40
C ILE A 47 -11.56 -10.00 2.45
N TYR A 48 -11.74 -10.44 3.68
CA TYR A 48 -11.92 -9.56 4.83
C TYR A 48 -10.73 -9.69 5.77
N SER A 49 -10.30 -8.58 6.36
CA SER A 49 -9.43 -8.58 7.54
C SER A 49 -10.24 -8.09 8.74
N PHE A 50 -10.30 -8.90 9.79
CA PHE A 50 -11.00 -8.58 11.03
C PHE A 50 -10.01 -8.55 12.19
N ASP A 51 -10.15 -7.59 13.10
CA ASP A 51 -9.45 -7.65 14.39
C ASP A 51 -9.90 -8.92 15.15
N GLU A 52 -8.96 -9.71 15.67
CA GLU A 52 -9.28 -10.95 16.38
C GLU A 52 -10.18 -10.70 17.60
N THR A 53 -10.12 -9.50 18.20
CA THR A 53 -10.97 -9.11 19.33
C THR A 53 -12.44 -8.89 18.94
N ASP A 54 -12.72 -8.68 17.66
CA ASP A 54 -14.08 -8.57 17.10
C ASP A 54 -14.67 -9.93 16.70
N ILE A 55 -13.86 -10.99 16.65
CA ILE A 55 -14.27 -12.37 16.38
C ILE A 55 -14.76 -13.00 17.68
N ILE A 56 -16.06 -13.25 17.77
CA ILE A 56 -16.68 -13.77 19.00
C ILE A 56 -16.74 -15.30 19.04
N ASP A 57 -16.64 -15.95 17.88
CA ASP A 57 -16.62 -17.41 17.77
C ASP A 57 -15.97 -17.86 16.46
N ARG A 58 -15.41 -19.08 16.47
CA ARG A 58 -14.78 -19.72 15.31
C ARG A 58 -15.11 -21.20 15.27
N GLU A 59 -15.45 -21.68 14.07
CA GLU A 59 -15.68 -23.09 13.77
C GLU A 59 -14.72 -23.52 12.67
N GLU A 60 -13.93 -24.56 12.94
CA GLU A 60 -13.06 -25.18 11.95
C GLU A 60 -13.85 -26.21 11.13
N ASN A 61 -13.95 -25.98 9.83
CA ASN A 61 -14.53 -26.91 8.88
C ASN A 61 -13.42 -27.77 8.24
N SER A 62 -13.82 -28.86 7.60
CA SER A 62 -12.89 -29.70 6.85
C SER A 62 -12.18 -28.92 5.73
N GLY A 63 -10.89 -29.21 5.51
CA GLY A 63 -10.12 -28.65 4.39
C GLY A 63 -9.67 -27.19 4.55
N HIS A 64 -9.26 -26.78 5.76
CA HIS A 64 -8.76 -25.42 6.06
C HIS A 64 -9.77 -24.29 5.82
N ARG A 65 -11.06 -24.63 5.80
CA ARG A 65 -12.14 -23.63 5.83
C ARG A 65 -12.49 -23.35 7.27
N ILE A 66 -12.76 -22.11 7.59
CA ILE A 66 -13.32 -21.72 8.86
C ILE A 66 -14.62 -20.96 8.63
N ARG A 67 -15.50 -21.00 9.62
CA ARG A 67 -16.59 -20.05 9.77
C ARG A 67 -16.31 -19.24 11.03
N ILE A 68 -16.34 -17.91 10.90
CA ILE A 68 -16.22 -16.99 12.03
C ILE A 68 -17.52 -16.23 12.22
N TRP A 69 -17.78 -15.85 13.47
CA TRP A 69 -18.84 -14.92 13.82
C TRP A 69 -18.19 -13.65 14.32
N VAL A 70 -18.54 -12.54 13.68
CA VAL A 70 -18.00 -11.21 13.98
C VAL A 70 -19.09 -10.37 14.61
N ARG A 71 -18.75 -9.63 15.66
CA ARG A 71 -19.68 -8.73 16.36
C ARG A 71 -20.36 -7.78 15.36
N ALA A 72 -21.69 -7.62 15.44
CA ALA A 72 -22.37 -6.63 14.62
C ALA A 72 -21.81 -5.21 14.87
N GLY A 73 -21.56 -4.48 13.79
CA GLY A 73 -20.96 -3.14 13.82
C GLY A 73 -19.43 -3.12 13.87
N ALA A 74 -18.76 -4.27 14.00
CA ALA A 74 -17.32 -4.38 13.86
C ALA A 74 -16.86 -3.92 12.47
N ARG A 75 -15.66 -3.35 12.39
CA ARG A 75 -15.10 -2.81 11.15
C ARG A 75 -14.17 -3.84 10.53
N GLY A 76 -14.63 -4.53 9.49
CA GLY A 76 -13.79 -5.37 8.64
C GLY A 76 -13.23 -4.58 7.46
N PHE A 77 -11.95 -4.75 7.15
CA PHE A 77 -11.40 -4.24 5.90
C PHE A 77 -11.79 -5.18 4.78
N ARG A 78 -12.75 -4.77 3.94
CA ARG A 78 -13.10 -5.51 2.72
C ARG A 78 -12.08 -5.20 1.63
N ILE A 79 -11.28 -6.19 1.30
CA ILE A 79 -10.36 -6.17 0.16
C ILE A 79 -11.13 -6.82 -1.00
N ALA A 80 -11.76 -6.01 -1.84
CA ALA A 80 -12.51 -6.48 -3.01
C ALA A 80 -11.64 -6.41 -4.27
N ARG A 81 -11.51 -7.54 -4.96
CA ARG A 81 -10.83 -7.81 -6.25
C ARG A 81 -9.42 -7.19 -6.43
N ILE A 82 -8.41 -8.04 -6.41
CA ILE A 82 -7.39 -8.05 -7.47
C ILE A 82 -7.69 -9.31 -8.29
N THR A 83 -7.94 -9.14 -9.58
CA THR A 83 -8.20 -10.25 -10.49
C THR A 83 -6.89 -11.02 -10.68
N THR A 84 -6.61 -12.04 -9.87
CA THR A 84 -5.63 -13.06 -10.24
C THR A 84 -6.42 -14.25 -10.76
N GLY A 85 -6.37 -14.43 -12.07
CA GLY A 85 -6.93 -15.60 -12.73
C GLY A 85 -6.44 -16.89 -12.07
N ALA A 86 -7.37 -17.84 -11.92
CA ALA A 86 -7.18 -19.27 -11.72
C ALA A 86 -5.90 -19.71 -10.98
N GLY A 87 -6.04 -20.05 -9.70
CA GLY A 87 -4.95 -20.72 -8.98
C GLY A 87 -5.23 -21.00 -7.51
N SER A 88 -6.12 -21.95 -7.24
CA SER A 88 -5.85 -22.94 -6.16
C SER A 88 -4.46 -23.56 -6.46
N VAL A 89 -3.61 -23.98 -5.54
CA VAL A 89 -3.85 -25.03 -4.55
C VAL A 89 -2.74 -25.01 -3.48
N LEU A 90 -3.12 -25.49 -2.29
CA LEU A 90 -2.26 -26.22 -1.34
C LEU A 90 -1.21 -27.10 -2.06
N GLY A 91 0.04 -27.07 -1.57
CA GLY A 91 1.05 -28.11 -1.81
C GLY A 91 1.91 -27.95 -3.07
N GLY A 92 3.16 -27.52 -2.87
CA GLY A 92 4.29 -27.95 -3.71
C GLY A 92 4.56 -27.26 -5.07
N GLY A 93 3.89 -26.15 -5.41
CA GLY A 93 4.20 -25.34 -6.60
C GLY A 93 4.98 -24.05 -6.28
N PRO A 94 5.64 -23.40 -7.26
CA PRO A 94 6.37 -22.15 -7.02
C PRO A 94 5.39 -21.08 -6.51
N ALA A 95 5.79 -20.39 -5.44
CA ALA A 95 4.97 -19.39 -4.76
C ALA A 95 4.27 -18.46 -5.75
N VAL A 96 2.94 -18.39 -5.67
CA VAL A 96 2.19 -17.35 -6.38
C VAL A 96 2.47 -15.99 -5.70
N PRO A 97 2.57 -14.86 -6.45
CA PRO A 97 3.33 -13.66 -6.05
C PRO A 97 2.80 -12.84 -4.87
N PHE A 98 1.75 -13.27 -4.17
CA PHE A 98 1.12 -12.51 -3.08
C PHE A 98 1.95 -12.48 -1.77
N ASP A 99 2.94 -13.38 -1.62
CA ASP A 99 3.85 -13.38 -0.47
C ASP A 99 5.11 -12.51 -0.70
N ILE A 100 5.27 -11.88 -1.87
CA ILE A 100 6.44 -11.04 -2.15
C ILE A 100 6.08 -9.58 -1.86
N GLY A 101 6.66 -9.00 -0.81
CA GLY A 101 6.55 -7.56 -0.55
C GLY A 101 6.93 -6.73 -1.78
N MET A 102 6.15 -5.70 -2.13
CA MET A 102 6.35 -4.88 -3.34
C MET A 102 7.76 -4.29 -3.48
N GLU A 103 8.45 -4.11 -2.36
CA GLU A 103 9.85 -3.69 -2.28
C GLU A 103 10.83 -4.63 -3.01
N ASN A 104 10.43 -5.89 -3.23
CA ASN A 104 11.26 -6.94 -3.82
C ASN A 104 10.97 -7.20 -5.30
N ILE A 105 9.93 -6.59 -5.89
CA ILE A 105 9.56 -6.81 -7.29
C ILE A 105 9.80 -5.52 -8.08
N VAL A 106 10.75 -5.55 -9.01
CA VAL A 106 11.02 -4.42 -9.90
C VAL A 106 9.84 -4.23 -10.87
N PRO A 107 9.32 -3.00 -11.06
CA PRO A 107 8.41 -2.75 -12.17
C PRO A 107 9.10 -3.06 -13.51
N PRO A 108 8.36 -3.41 -14.57
CA PRO A 108 8.96 -3.57 -15.90
C PRO A 108 9.68 -2.28 -16.34
N PRO A 109 10.64 -2.34 -17.25
CA PRO A 109 11.25 -1.13 -17.79
C PRO A 109 10.20 -0.20 -18.43
N PRO A 110 10.30 1.13 -18.22
CA PRO A 110 9.49 2.10 -18.97
C PRO A 110 9.68 1.94 -20.49
N VAL A 111 8.60 2.12 -21.24
CA VAL A 111 8.64 2.17 -22.71
C VAL A 111 8.64 3.63 -23.15
N GLU A 112 9.59 4.01 -24.00
CA GLU A 112 9.60 5.35 -24.59
C GLU A 112 8.46 5.52 -25.59
N VAL A 113 7.64 6.55 -25.41
CA VAL A 113 6.56 6.89 -26.34
C VAL A 113 6.62 8.38 -26.69
N PRO A 114 6.24 8.75 -27.93
CA PRO A 114 6.15 10.15 -28.32
C PRO A 114 5.30 10.98 -27.34
N GLY A 115 5.85 12.11 -26.89
CA GLY A 115 5.15 13.05 -26.01
C GLY A 115 5.24 12.75 -24.51
N MET A 116 5.93 11.68 -24.08
CA MET A 116 6.17 11.43 -22.65
C MET A 116 7.01 12.55 -21.99
N PRO A 117 6.86 12.79 -20.68
CA PRO A 117 7.73 13.69 -19.94
C PRO A 117 9.16 13.17 -19.91
N THR A 118 10.12 14.10 -19.90
CA THR A 118 11.53 13.75 -19.80
C THR A 118 11.92 13.47 -18.35
N ALA A 119 12.89 12.59 -18.14
CA ALA A 119 13.41 12.34 -16.80
C ALA A 119 14.12 13.58 -16.26
N ALA A 120 13.89 13.93 -15.01
CA ALA A 120 14.67 14.94 -14.31
C ALA A 120 16.12 14.46 -14.17
N ILE A 121 17.06 15.34 -14.51
CA ILE A 121 18.48 15.10 -14.21
C ILE A 121 18.63 15.17 -12.70
N ALA A 122 19.24 14.13 -12.11
CA ALA A 122 19.48 14.07 -10.67
C ALA A 122 20.31 15.30 -10.25
N ALA A 123 19.80 16.07 -9.30
CA ALA A 123 20.51 17.25 -8.83
C ALA A 123 21.78 16.80 -8.07
N PRO A 124 22.95 17.44 -8.28
CA PRO A 124 24.11 17.17 -7.46
C PRO A 124 23.76 17.40 -5.99
N ARG A 125 24.13 16.44 -5.14
CA ARG A 125 23.84 16.45 -3.70
C ARG A 125 24.75 17.47 -3.00
N THR A 126 24.61 18.76 -3.31
CA THR A 126 25.28 19.82 -2.55
C THR A 126 24.75 19.77 -1.12
N ALA A 127 25.68 19.68 -0.17
CA ALA A 127 25.42 19.53 1.26
C ALA A 127 24.60 20.70 1.82
N ALA A 128 23.29 20.64 1.68
CA ALA A 128 22.34 21.52 2.37
C ALA A 128 21.71 20.78 3.56
N LEU A 129 22.55 20.09 4.36
CA LEU A 129 22.09 19.33 5.52
C LEU A 129 21.96 20.19 6.80
N GLU A 130 22.30 21.48 6.77
CA GLU A 130 22.41 22.30 7.98
C GLU A 130 21.44 23.49 8.10
N ILE A 131 20.55 23.75 7.12
CA ILE A 131 19.66 24.94 7.19
C ILE A 131 18.18 24.60 7.52
N GLU A 132 17.78 23.33 7.55
CA GLU A 132 16.35 22.98 7.56
C GLU A 132 15.72 22.68 8.93
N THR A 133 16.35 23.10 10.03
CA THR A 133 15.77 22.93 11.38
C THR A 133 14.73 24.02 11.75
N GLN A 134 14.36 24.94 10.85
CA GLN A 134 13.54 26.12 11.19
C GLN A 134 12.38 26.46 10.23
N ARG A 135 11.69 25.48 9.63
CA ARG A 135 10.37 25.74 9.00
C ARG A 135 9.30 24.80 9.54
N ALA A 136 8.90 25.03 10.78
CA ALA A 136 7.64 24.52 11.28
C ALA A 136 6.48 25.34 10.68
N PHE A 137 5.41 24.65 10.25
CA PHE A 137 4.04 25.13 10.02
C PHE A 137 3.53 25.44 8.60
N ALA A 138 4.29 25.21 7.52
CA ALA A 138 3.70 25.15 6.17
C ALA A 138 4.05 23.82 5.49
N THR A 139 3.03 23.09 5.01
CA THR A 139 3.27 21.94 4.12
C THR A 139 4.10 22.45 2.94
N PRO A 140 5.29 21.90 2.67
CA PRO A 140 6.11 22.34 1.55
C PRO A 140 5.35 22.18 0.22
N PRO A 141 5.59 23.02 -0.79
CA PRO A 141 5.04 22.77 -2.12
C PRO A 141 5.68 21.51 -2.73
N ILE A 142 4.95 20.78 -3.58
CA ILE A 142 5.46 19.58 -4.27
C ILE A 142 6.77 19.89 -5.03
N SER A 143 6.89 21.09 -5.59
CA SER A 143 8.08 21.54 -6.32
C SER A 143 9.38 21.51 -5.50
N ALA A 144 9.30 21.55 -4.16
CA ALA A 144 10.47 21.52 -3.29
C ALA A 144 11.28 20.23 -3.45
N ILE A 145 10.65 19.11 -3.86
CA ILE A 145 11.37 17.85 -4.04
C ILE A 145 12.43 17.91 -5.13
N ALA A 146 12.30 18.83 -6.10
CA ALA A 146 13.17 18.88 -7.27
C ALA A 146 14.65 19.04 -6.88
N SER A 147 14.89 19.84 -5.84
CA SER A 147 16.22 20.10 -5.27
C SER A 147 16.80 18.89 -4.53
N TYR A 148 15.96 17.92 -4.17
CA TYR A 148 16.33 16.76 -3.35
C TYR A 148 16.25 15.44 -4.11
N TRP A 149 15.63 15.43 -5.29
CA TRP A 149 15.52 14.24 -6.12
C TRP A 149 16.89 13.74 -6.54
N TYR A 150 17.14 12.48 -6.22
CA TYR A 150 18.32 11.76 -6.64
C TYR A 150 17.98 10.28 -6.79
N ASN A 151 18.71 9.57 -7.67
CA ASN A 151 18.54 8.12 -7.87
C ASN A 151 19.17 7.29 -6.74
N SER A 152 19.04 7.74 -5.49
CA SER A 152 19.49 7.01 -4.30
C SER A 152 18.74 7.47 -3.06
N CYS A 153 18.69 6.61 -2.03
CA CYS A 153 18.28 6.98 -0.69
C CYS A 153 19.43 7.61 0.10
N ALA A 154 19.12 8.55 1.01
CA ALA A 154 20.13 9.14 1.87
C ALA A 154 20.80 8.15 2.82
N GLY A 155 20.10 7.08 3.22
CA GLY A 155 20.60 6.00 4.06
C GLY A 155 21.52 5.01 3.34
N GLY A 156 21.64 5.09 2.01
CA GLY A 156 22.48 4.19 1.22
C GLY A 156 21.85 2.83 0.91
N ASP A 157 20.68 2.52 1.47
CA ASP A 157 19.92 1.32 1.13
C ASP A 157 19.55 1.30 -0.36
N VAL A 158 19.56 0.10 -0.94
CA VAL A 158 19.04 -0.18 -2.28
C VAL A 158 18.07 -1.35 -2.17
N GLN A 159 16.90 -1.19 -2.78
CA GLN A 159 15.88 -2.23 -2.87
C GLN A 159 15.81 -2.74 -4.31
N SER A 160 15.11 -3.86 -4.55
CA SER A 160 14.78 -4.27 -5.92
C SER A 160 13.88 -3.22 -6.58
N ASN A 161 12.90 -2.71 -5.84
CA ASN A 161 12.04 -1.61 -6.29
C ASN A 161 12.34 -0.32 -5.52
N ASN A 162 12.94 0.67 -6.20
CA ASN A 162 13.34 1.92 -5.56
C ASN A 162 12.44 3.12 -5.84
N CYS A 163 11.33 2.97 -6.60
CA CYS A 163 10.53 4.13 -7.00
C CYS A 163 10.02 4.92 -5.78
N ALA A 164 9.36 4.25 -4.83
CA ALA A 164 8.90 4.86 -3.60
C ALA A 164 10.05 5.17 -2.64
N HIS A 165 11.09 4.35 -2.65
CA HIS A 165 12.24 4.52 -1.78
C HIS A 165 12.97 5.84 -2.02
N TYR A 166 13.34 6.11 -3.27
CA TYR A 166 14.07 7.33 -3.63
C TYR A 166 13.15 8.55 -3.59
N LEU A 167 11.89 8.39 -4.02
CA LEU A 167 10.94 9.49 -4.01
C LEU A 167 10.58 9.92 -2.59
N SER A 168 10.39 8.97 -1.67
CA SER A 168 10.11 9.29 -0.27
C SER A 168 11.30 9.95 0.44
N ASP A 169 12.55 9.58 0.10
CA ASP A 169 13.73 10.32 0.59
C ASP A 169 13.70 11.78 0.11
N ALA A 170 13.41 12.00 -1.17
CA ALA A 170 13.29 13.35 -1.72
C ALA A 170 12.17 14.16 -1.04
N PHE A 171 11.00 13.56 -0.80
CA PHE A 171 9.92 14.21 -0.03
C PHE A 171 10.35 14.53 1.41
N ILE A 172 10.93 13.58 2.15
CA ILE A 172 11.34 13.82 3.55
C ILE A 172 12.37 14.94 3.62
N ARG A 173 13.35 14.95 2.70
CA ARG A 173 14.36 16.02 2.61
C ARG A 173 13.80 17.35 2.10
N ALA A 174 12.64 17.34 1.43
CA ALA A 174 11.92 18.55 1.05
C ALA A 174 11.05 19.13 2.18
N GLY A 175 11.11 18.56 3.39
CA GLY A 175 10.38 19.02 4.56
C GLY A 175 9.08 18.28 4.85
N TYR A 176 8.74 17.22 4.10
CA TYR A 176 7.60 16.35 4.41
C TYR A 176 7.94 15.37 5.53
N THR A 177 8.28 15.92 6.68
CA THR A 177 8.81 15.19 7.85
C THR A 177 7.81 14.19 8.43
N GLU A 178 6.51 14.30 8.15
CA GLU A 178 5.48 13.35 8.57
C GLU A 178 5.66 11.95 7.95
N LEU A 179 6.40 11.84 6.85
CA LEU A 179 6.78 10.56 6.27
C LEU A 179 7.86 9.84 7.07
N ASN A 180 8.59 10.52 7.97
CA ASN A 180 9.68 9.94 8.75
C ASN A 180 9.21 9.06 9.92
N PRO A 181 8.33 9.51 10.85
CA PRO A 181 7.81 8.65 11.90
C PRO A 181 6.78 7.64 11.35
N PRO A 182 6.48 6.55 12.09
CA PRO A 182 5.35 5.68 11.79
C PRO A 182 4.05 6.48 11.60
N ASN A 183 3.29 6.15 10.57
CA ASN A 183 2.02 6.80 10.25
C ASN A 183 1.09 5.79 9.56
N PRO A 184 -0.23 6.01 9.51
CA PRO A 184 -1.19 5.00 9.08
C PRO A 184 -1.14 4.65 7.58
N TYR A 185 -0.35 5.38 6.78
CA TYR A 185 -0.22 5.16 5.34
C TYR A 185 1.04 4.38 4.97
N ILE A 186 2.05 4.33 5.84
CA ILE A 186 3.35 3.73 5.57
C ILE A 186 3.58 2.50 6.44
N ASN A 187 3.56 1.33 5.80
CA ASN A 187 3.67 0.03 6.44
C ASN A 187 5.05 -0.61 6.25
N ALA A 188 5.81 -0.20 5.23
CA ALA A 188 7.16 -0.70 5.01
C ALA A 188 8.19 0.40 4.79
N ARG A 189 9.36 0.19 5.39
CA ARG A 189 10.47 1.14 5.42
C ARG A 189 11.80 0.44 5.20
N CYS A 190 12.77 1.17 4.67
CA CYS A 190 14.13 0.67 4.55
C CYS A 190 14.76 0.43 5.94
N GLN A 191 15.79 -0.42 5.99
CA GLN A 191 16.33 -0.95 7.24
C GLN A 191 17.32 0.01 7.91
N THR A 192 17.92 0.93 7.17
CA THR A 192 18.82 1.96 7.73
C THR A 192 18.10 2.89 8.70
N THR A 193 18.90 3.68 9.43
CA THR A 193 18.42 4.76 10.30
C THR A 193 17.58 5.80 9.56
N ALA A 194 17.69 5.90 8.23
CA ALA A 194 16.86 6.80 7.44
C ALA A 194 15.38 6.36 7.37
N ARG A 195 15.07 5.07 7.56
CA ARG A 195 13.68 4.56 7.69
C ARG A 195 12.69 5.09 6.64
N ARG A 196 13.11 5.22 5.38
CA ARG A 196 12.31 5.79 4.28
C ARG A 196 11.23 4.81 3.81
N PRO A 197 10.00 5.27 3.48
CA PRO A 197 8.99 4.44 2.83
C PRO A 197 9.52 3.72 1.58
N ILE A 198 9.23 2.43 1.42
CA ILE A 198 9.75 1.62 0.28
C ILE A 198 8.67 1.09 -0.67
N ARG A 199 7.39 1.33 -0.37
CA ARG A 199 6.25 0.79 -1.15
C ARG A 199 5.52 1.88 -1.92
N ALA A 200 5.29 1.65 -3.21
CA ALA A 200 4.55 2.58 -4.06
C ALA A 200 3.09 2.76 -3.61
N ARG A 201 2.40 1.69 -3.19
CA ARG A 201 1.02 1.80 -2.67
C ARG A 201 0.93 2.53 -1.33
N ASP A 202 1.94 2.44 -0.48
CA ASP A 202 2.02 3.22 0.77
C ASP A 202 2.10 4.71 0.44
N MET A 203 3.01 5.09 -0.47
CA MET A 203 3.12 6.47 -0.96
C MET A 203 1.85 6.94 -1.67
N TRP A 204 1.17 6.08 -2.43
CA TRP A 204 -0.12 6.40 -3.05
C TRP A 204 -1.19 6.72 -2.01
N SER A 205 -1.31 5.88 -0.96
CA SER A 205 -2.22 6.13 0.15
C SER A 205 -1.93 7.47 0.84
N TRP A 206 -0.66 7.81 0.99
CA TRP A 206 -0.24 9.12 1.49
C TRP A 206 -0.58 10.26 0.52
N PHE A 207 -0.38 10.11 -0.79
CA PHE A 207 -0.80 11.13 -1.77
C PHE A 207 -2.30 11.42 -1.69
N GLN A 208 -3.12 10.36 -1.56
CA GLN A 208 -4.57 10.49 -1.40
C GLN A 208 -4.96 11.27 -0.14
N SER A 209 -4.23 11.11 0.97
CA SER A 209 -4.53 11.85 2.20
C SER A 209 -4.12 13.32 2.17
N LYS A 210 -3.14 13.69 1.32
CA LYS A 210 -2.71 15.08 1.13
C LYS A 210 -3.55 15.83 0.10
N ALA A 211 -4.14 15.11 -0.85
CA ALA A 211 -4.73 15.69 -2.05
C ALA A 211 -5.87 16.68 -1.78
N ARG A 212 -5.78 17.84 -2.41
CA ARG A 212 -6.87 18.83 -2.57
C ARG A 212 -7.47 18.79 -3.97
N VAL A 213 -6.65 18.42 -4.96
CA VAL A 213 -7.06 18.24 -6.35
C VAL A 213 -6.64 16.85 -6.79
N THR A 214 -7.52 16.17 -7.53
CA THR A 214 -7.25 14.85 -8.10
C THR A 214 -7.54 14.84 -9.59
N SER A 215 -6.80 14.02 -10.33
CA SER A 215 -7.06 13.79 -11.75
C SER A 215 -6.67 12.37 -12.17
N ARG A 216 -7.30 11.89 -13.24
CA ARG A 216 -6.94 10.64 -13.94
C ARG A 216 -6.01 10.86 -15.13
N THR A 217 -5.73 12.12 -15.46
CA THR A 217 -4.86 12.54 -16.57
C THR A 217 -4.07 13.77 -16.17
N VAL A 218 -2.79 13.85 -16.55
CA VAL A 218 -2.01 15.07 -16.33
C VAL A 218 -2.10 15.96 -17.56
N GLN A 219 -2.56 17.19 -17.37
CA GLN A 219 -2.56 18.22 -18.41
C GLN A 219 -1.29 19.06 -18.28
N ARG A 220 -0.67 19.41 -19.42
CA ARG A 220 0.46 20.35 -19.44
C ARG A 220 0.07 21.69 -18.82
N ASN A 221 1.05 22.36 -18.23
CA ASN A 221 0.91 23.71 -17.66
C ASN A 221 -0.09 23.79 -16.50
N THR A 222 -0.24 22.72 -15.71
CA THR A 222 -1.12 22.68 -14.54
C THR A 222 -0.34 22.57 -13.22
N GLY A 223 0.96 22.89 -13.24
CA GLY A 223 1.82 22.83 -12.06
C GLY A 223 2.34 21.42 -11.74
N TRP A 224 2.52 21.15 -10.46
CA TRP A 224 3.20 19.96 -9.96
C TRP A 224 2.20 18.90 -9.50
N TRP A 225 2.47 17.65 -9.83
CA TRP A 225 1.60 16.51 -9.52
C TRP A 225 2.39 15.40 -8.86
N ALA A 226 1.90 14.90 -7.72
CA ALA A 226 2.28 13.56 -7.25
C ALA A 226 1.48 12.52 -8.03
N VAL A 227 2.15 11.55 -8.62
CA VAL A 227 1.56 10.61 -9.57
C VAL A 227 1.81 9.18 -9.09
N PHE A 228 0.72 8.41 -9.00
CA PHE A 228 0.78 6.96 -8.92
C PHE A 228 0.31 6.36 -10.25
N GLN A 229 1.08 5.42 -10.79
CA GLN A 229 0.83 4.76 -12.08
C GLN A 229 0.59 3.28 -11.84
N LEU A 230 -0.47 2.72 -12.42
CA LEU A 230 -0.82 1.31 -12.20
C LEU A 230 -1.43 0.65 -13.42
N ASP A 231 -0.88 -0.51 -13.75
CA ASP A 231 -1.53 -1.51 -14.59
C ASP A 231 -1.45 -2.85 -13.86
N GLU A 232 -2.53 -3.26 -13.20
CA GLU A 232 -2.56 -4.50 -12.41
C GLU A 232 -2.39 -5.75 -13.27
N SER A 233 -2.61 -5.67 -14.58
CA SER A 233 -2.39 -6.79 -15.49
C SER A 233 -0.90 -7.04 -15.76
N VAL A 234 -0.05 -6.03 -15.55
CA VAL A 234 1.39 -6.08 -15.80
C VAL A 234 2.18 -6.08 -14.49
N TYR A 235 1.82 -5.19 -13.57
CA TYR A 235 2.56 -4.97 -12.34
C TYR A 235 1.65 -4.43 -11.24
N TRP A 236 1.29 -5.30 -10.31
CA TRP A 236 0.38 -4.99 -9.22
C TRP A 236 0.95 -3.99 -8.21
N GLY A 237 2.28 -3.83 -8.11
CA GLY A 237 2.90 -2.95 -7.13
C GLY A 237 2.68 -1.45 -7.42
N GLY A 238 2.49 -1.11 -8.70
CA GLY A 238 2.40 0.27 -9.17
C GLY A 238 3.71 1.07 -9.04
N HIS A 239 3.73 2.24 -9.65
CA HIS A 239 4.89 3.13 -9.68
C HIS A 239 4.52 4.50 -9.13
N VAL A 240 5.47 5.17 -8.47
CA VAL A 240 5.30 6.55 -8.02
C VAL A 240 6.34 7.46 -8.64
N ALA A 241 5.90 8.63 -9.06
CA ALA A 241 6.72 9.71 -9.57
C ALA A 241 6.09 11.06 -9.22
N VAL A 242 6.82 12.14 -9.43
CA VAL A 242 6.26 13.50 -9.42
C VAL A 242 6.48 14.12 -10.79
N LEU A 243 5.49 14.83 -11.30
CA LEU A 243 5.55 15.49 -12.61
C LEU A 243 5.45 17.01 -12.43
N ASP A 244 6.47 17.72 -12.91
CA ASP A 244 6.35 19.14 -13.26
C ASP A 244 5.71 19.23 -14.64
N SER A 245 4.39 19.49 -14.68
CA SER A 245 3.66 19.56 -15.94
C SER A 245 3.93 20.84 -16.74
N ASN A 246 4.58 21.85 -16.14
CA ASN A 246 4.99 23.08 -16.83
C ASN A 246 6.26 22.82 -17.65
N ALA A 247 7.28 22.23 -17.01
CA ALA A 247 8.51 21.83 -17.69
C ALA A 247 8.35 20.53 -18.51
N TRP A 248 7.30 19.75 -18.20
CA TRP A 248 7.07 18.41 -18.71
C TRP A 248 8.20 17.43 -18.37
N VAL A 249 8.61 17.46 -17.11
CA VAL A 249 9.71 16.69 -16.53
C VAL A 249 9.21 15.88 -15.34
N TYR A 250 9.61 14.61 -15.21
CA TYR A 250 9.26 13.78 -14.06
C TYR A 250 10.46 13.47 -13.15
N TYR A 251 10.17 13.35 -11.86
CA TYR A 251 11.09 12.96 -10.78
C TYR A 251 10.65 11.58 -10.29
N GLY A 252 11.36 10.55 -10.69
CA GLY A 252 11.01 9.15 -10.45
C GLY A 252 12.02 8.22 -11.10
N THR A 253 11.99 6.93 -10.75
CA THR A 253 12.88 5.94 -11.39
C THR A 253 12.36 5.48 -12.76
N GLY A 254 11.19 5.96 -13.18
CA GLY A 254 10.60 5.71 -14.50
C GLY A 254 9.34 6.53 -14.72
N TRP A 255 8.75 6.40 -15.91
CA TRP A 255 7.43 6.95 -16.23
C TRP A 255 6.68 5.99 -17.14
N TYR A 256 5.46 5.60 -16.75
CA TYR A 256 4.66 4.59 -17.45
C TYR A 256 3.41 5.21 -18.07
N PRO A 257 3.50 5.82 -19.26
CA PRO A 257 2.41 6.61 -19.84
C PRO A 257 1.19 5.77 -20.26
N ALA A 258 1.38 4.48 -20.53
CA ALA A 258 0.31 3.56 -20.88
C ALA A 258 -0.47 3.01 -19.67
N TRP A 259 0.05 3.21 -18.45
CA TRP A 259 -0.62 2.75 -17.23
C TRP A 259 -1.71 3.74 -16.80
N ASN A 260 -2.63 3.30 -15.95
CA ASN A 260 -3.61 4.21 -15.35
C ASN A 260 -2.90 5.23 -14.46
N GLN A 261 -3.22 6.51 -14.63
CA GLN A 261 -2.60 7.61 -13.90
C GLN A 261 -3.51 8.10 -12.78
N TYR A 262 -2.99 8.17 -11.56
CA TYR A 262 -3.65 8.73 -10.38
C TYR A 262 -2.86 9.94 -9.93
N CYS A 263 -3.38 11.14 -10.18
CA CYS A 263 -2.64 12.39 -10.04
C CYS A 263 -3.20 13.21 -8.90
N TYR A 264 -2.33 13.77 -8.06
CA TYR A 264 -2.68 14.50 -6.84
C TYR A 264 -1.93 15.84 -6.74
N GLN A 265 -2.63 16.90 -6.32
CA GLN A 265 -2.03 18.18 -5.91
C GLN A 265 -2.55 18.61 -4.54
N TRP A 266 -1.77 19.44 -3.83
CA TRP A 266 -2.13 20.02 -2.54
C TRP A 266 -1.53 21.40 -2.33
#